data_AF-A0A0U4ZWZ6-F1
#
_entry.id   AF-A0A0U4ZWZ6-F1
#
_cell.length_a   1.000
_cell.length_b   1.000
_cell.length_c   1.000
_cell.angle_alpha   90.00
_cell.angle_beta   90.00
_cell.angle_gamma   90.00
#
_symmetry.space_group_name_H-M   'P 1'
#
loop_
_entity.id
_entity.type
_entity.pdbx_description
1 polymer ?
#
loop_
_entity_poly.entity_id
_entity_poly.type
_entity_poly.pdbx_seq_one_letter_code
_entity_poly.pdbx_strand_id
1 'polypeptide(L)'
;MSRYVETHAKPNGPGDAHPRALQIIKDQGVEGKLHGEIIVITGTSSGIGIETTRALATTGATLFLTARDVAKAQSALAGIFEPSRMEIMEMD
;
A
#
# COMPACT_ATOMS: atom_id res chain seq x y z
N MET A 1 -3.34 13.46 21.10
CA MET A 1 -3.89 12.07 21.07
C MET A 1 -3.78 11.56 19.65
N SER A 2 -3.53 10.26 19.44
CA SER A 2 -3.52 9.68 18.09
C SER A 2 -4.93 9.73 17.49
N ARG A 3 -5.04 10.02 16.19
CA ARG A 3 -6.31 10.21 15.46
C ARG A 3 -7.26 9.02 15.56
N TYR A 4 -6.73 7.81 15.79
CA TYR A 4 -7.47 6.55 15.73
C TYR A 4 -7.73 5.90 17.08
N VAL A 5 -7.45 6.59 18.19
CA VAL A 5 -7.54 6.00 19.54
C VAL A 5 -8.93 5.42 19.82
N GLU A 6 -10.00 6.14 19.46
CA GLU A 6 -11.37 5.69 19.69
C GLU A 6 -11.74 4.47 18.82
N THR A 7 -11.29 4.46 17.56
CA THR A 7 -11.54 3.33 16.65
C THR A 7 -10.83 2.05 17.09
N HIS A 8 -9.73 2.17 17.86
CA HIS A 8 -9.02 1.03 18.46
C HIS A 8 -9.60 0.55 19.79
N ALA A 9 -10.60 1.23 20.36
CA ALA A 9 -11.14 0.87 21.67
C ALA A 9 -11.92 -0.46 21.68
N LYS A 10 -12.55 -0.83 20.55
CA LYS A 10 -13.39 -2.03 20.43
C LYS A 10 -13.27 -2.67 19.03
N PRO A 11 -12.31 -3.59 18.83
CA PRO A 11 -12.16 -4.30 17.55
C PRO A 11 -13.35 -5.22 17.28
N ASN A 12 -13.85 -5.22 16.04
CA ASN A 12 -15.00 -6.03 15.60
C ASN A 12 -14.66 -6.96 14.41
N GLY A 13 -13.38 -7.18 14.13
CA GLY A 13 -12.92 -8.08 13.08
C GLY A 13 -12.79 -7.41 11.70
N PRO A 14 -12.68 -8.20 10.62
CA PRO A 14 -12.42 -7.67 9.28
C PRO A 14 -13.47 -6.64 8.83
N GLY A 15 -13.01 -5.47 8.40
CA GLY A 15 -13.88 -4.40 7.90
C GLY A 15 -14.53 -3.54 8.99
N ASP A 16 -14.08 -3.64 10.24
CA ASP A 16 -14.49 -2.75 11.31
C ASP A 16 -14.03 -1.29 11.13
N ALA A 17 -14.23 -0.46 12.16
CA ALA A 17 -14.01 0.98 12.10
C ALA A 17 -12.52 1.41 12.01
N HIS A 18 -11.57 0.47 12.04
CA HIS A 18 -10.16 0.82 11.93
C HIS A 18 -9.85 1.47 10.58
N PRO A 19 -8.92 2.45 10.56
CA PRO A 19 -8.55 3.11 9.32
C PRO A 19 -7.92 2.12 8.34
N ARG A 20 -8.37 2.19 7.09
CA ARG A 20 -7.71 1.47 5.98
C ARG A 20 -6.48 2.25 5.54
N ALA A 21 -5.54 1.57 4.88
CA ALA A 21 -4.30 2.20 4.39
C ALA A 21 -4.57 3.46 3.55
N LEU A 22 -5.57 3.44 2.68
CA LEU A 22 -5.95 4.62 1.88
C LEU A 22 -6.49 5.78 2.74
N GLN A 23 -7.21 5.49 3.82
CA GLN A 23 -7.68 6.52 4.75
C GLN A 23 -6.50 7.19 5.44
N ILE A 24 -5.46 6.43 5.81
CA ILE A 24 -4.24 6.98 6.41
C ILE A 24 -3.56 7.97 5.44
N ILE A 25 -3.44 7.63 4.16
CA ILE A 25 -2.85 8.51 3.14
C ILE A 25 -3.64 9.83 3.01
N LYS A 26 -4.97 9.73 2.99
CA LYS A 26 -5.87 10.91 2.98
C LYS A 26 -5.73 11.75 4.24
N ASP A 27 -5.70 11.09 5.38
CA ASP A 27 -5.63 11.72 6.69
C ASP A 27 -4.34 12.50 6.92
N GLN A 28 -3.23 11.98 6.39
CA GLN A 28 -1.93 12.63 6.38
C GLN A 28 -1.83 13.69 5.27
N GLY A 29 -2.79 13.74 4.35
CA GLY A 29 -2.85 14.69 3.26
C GLY A 29 -1.67 14.55 2.30
N VAL A 30 -1.22 13.32 2.01
CA VAL A 30 -0.03 13.05 1.17
C VAL A 30 -0.37 12.49 -0.22
N GLU A 31 -1.66 12.46 -0.60
CA GLU A 31 -2.08 12.14 -1.97
C GLU A 31 -1.44 13.09 -2.98
N GLY A 32 -0.77 12.54 -4.00
CA GLY A 32 -0.03 13.30 -5.01
C GLY A 32 1.11 14.18 -4.50
N LYS A 33 1.63 13.96 -3.27
CA LYS A 33 2.67 14.81 -2.69
C LYS A 33 4.08 14.21 -2.66
N LEU A 34 4.22 12.93 -2.96
CA LEU A 34 5.50 12.20 -2.88
C LEU A 34 6.11 11.96 -4.26
N HIS A 35 5.85 12.83 -5.23
CA HIS A 35 6.50 12.77 -6.54
C HIS A 35 8.02 12.92 -6.39
N GLY A 36 8.78 12.05 -7.07
CA GLY A 36 10.25 12.02 -6.99
C GLY A 36 10.80 11.18 -5.83
N GLU A 37 9.95 10.77 -4.89
CA GLU A 37 10.32 9.84 -3.83
C GLU A 37 10.25 8.39 -4.34
N ILE A 38 11.12 7.55 -3.79
CA ILE A 38 11.20 6.12 -4.10
C ILE A 38 10.84 5.33 -2.85
N ILE A 39 9.91 4.37 -3.01
CA ILE A 39 9.47 3.50 -1.92
C ILE A 39 9.66 2.03 -2.33
N VAL A 40 10.31 1.25 -1.48
CA VAL A 40 10.41 -0.20 -1.63
C VAL A 40 9.37 -0.86 -0.73
N ILE A 41 8.52 -1.71 -1.31
CA ILE A 41 7.50 -2.47 -0.58
C ILE A 41 7.82 -3.96 -0.73
N THR A 42 7.99 -4.65 0.39
CA THR A 42 8.27 -6.08 0.42
C THR A 42 7.00 -6.90 0.59
N GLY A 43 6.94 -8.11 0.01
CA GLY A 43 5.83 -9.03 0.21
C GLY A 43 4.55 -8.59 -0.50
N THR A 44 4.66 -8.02 -1.69
CA THR A 44 3.53 -7.42 -2.43
C THR A 44 2.63 -8.46 -3.12
N SER A 45 3.00 -9.74 -3.07
CA SER A 45 2.25 -10.85 -3.69
C SER A 45 1.05 -11.36 -2.87
N SER A 46 0.84 -10.86 -1.64
CA SER A 46 -0.31 -11.25 -0.81
C SER A 46 -0.53 -10.29 0.38
N GLY A 47 -1.68 -10.45 1.05
CA GLY A 47 -1.97 -9.81 2.32
C GLY A 47 -1.88 -8.28 2.27
N ILE A 48 -1.31 -7.68 3.32
CA ILE A 48 -1.24 -6.22 3.48
C ILE A 48 -0.35 -5.55 2.43
N GLY A 49 0.60 -6.27 1.82
CA GLY A 49 1.48 -5.69 0.79
C GLY A 49 0.70 -5.16 -0.42
N ILE A 50 -0.40 -5.83 -0.78
CA ILE A 50 -1.30 -5.40 -1.86
C ILE A 50 -1.96 -4.06 -1.51
N GLU A 51 -2.51 -3.95 -0.30
CA GLU A 51 -3.23 -2.75 0.15
C GLU A 51 -2.27 -1.59 0.47
N THR A 52 -1.06 -1.89 0.94
CA THR A 52 0.03 -0.91 1.08
C THR A 52 0.44 -0.34 -0.28
N THR A 53 0.59 -1.21 -1.30
CA THR A 53 0.86 -0.77 -2.68
C THR A 53 -0.27 0.10 -3.20
N ARG A 54 -1.53 -0.32 -3.03
CA ARG A 54 -2.72 0.45 -3.44
C ARG A 54 -2.74 1.84 -2.83
N ALA A 55 -2.46 1.95 -1.54
CA ALA A 55 -2.48 3.23 -0.84
C ALA A 55 -1.31 4.12 -1.25
N LEU A 56 -0.08 3.58 -1.32
CA LEU A 56 1.10 4.38 -1.65
C LEU A 56 1.15 4.79 -3.12
N ALA A 57 0.50 4.04 -4.03
CA ALA A 57 0.35 4.42 -5.43
C ALA A 57 -0.30 5.80 -5.62
N THR A 58 -1.25 6.18 -4.72
CA THR A 58 -1.97 7.45 -4.79
C THR A 58 -1.11 8.66 -4.39
N THR A 59 0.06 8.43 -3.81
CA THR A 59 0.93 9.50 -3.32
C THR A 59 1.76 10.16 -4.42
N GLY A 60 1.86 9.56 -5.61
CA GLY A 60 2.73 10.06 -6.68
C GLY A 60 4.15 9.47 -6.67
N ALA A 61 4.53 8.71 -5.64
CA ALA A 61 5.85 8.08 -5.53
C ALA A 61 6.10 7.01 -6.59
N THR A 62 7.39 6.71 -6.82
CA THR A 62 7.85 5.55 -7.58
C THR A 62 7.97 4.35 -6.65
N LEU A 63 7.38 3.20 -7.01
CA LEU A 63 7.32 2.02 -6.17
C LEU A 63 8.13 0.85 -6.73
N PHE A 64 9.04 0.31 -5.92
CA PHE A 64 9.66 -0.98 -6.17
C PHE A 64 8.97 -2.04 -5.32
N LEU A 65 8.37 -3.02 -5.98
CA LEU A 65 7.44 -3.97 -5.40
C LEU A 65 8.10 -5.35 -5.40
N THR A 66 8.50 -5.83 -4.23
CA THR A 66 9.30 -7.06 -4.14
C THR A 66 8.48 -8.26 -3.68
N ALA A 67 8.76 -9.41 -4.29
CA ALA A 67 8.16 -10.68 -3.94
C ALA A 67 9.06 -11.85 -4.37
N ARG A 68 8.98 -12.97 -3.64
CA ARG A 68 9.62 -14.25 -4.05
C ARG A 68 9.06 -14.80 -5.36
N ASP A 69 7.76 -14.66 -5.57
CA ASP A 69 7.06 -15.09 -6.78
C ASP A 69 6.53 -13.85 -7.51
N VAL A 70 7.25 -13.45 -8.56
CA VAL A 70 6.93 -12.28 -9.38
C VAL A 70 5.61 -12.47 -10.13
N ALA A 71 5.32 -13.67 -10.64
CA ALA A 71 4.08 -13.94 -11.36
C ALA A 71 2.86 -13.81 -10.43
N LYS A 72 2.98 -14.30 -9.20
CA LYS A 72 1.96 -14.11 -8.17
C LYS A 72 1.78 -12.63 -7.82
N ALA A 73 2.87 -11.85 -7.72
CA ALA A 73 2.80 -10.41 -7.48
C ALA A 73 2.11 -9.66 -8.62
N GLN A 74 2.46 -9.96 -9.87
CA GLN A 74 1.82 -9.39 -11.06
C GLN A 74 0.30 -9.66 -11.06
N SER A 75 -0.11 -10.90 -10.77
CA SER A 75 -1.53 -11.25 -10.67
C SER A 75 -2.23 -10.52 -9.53
N ALA A 76 -1.62 -10.45 -8.35
CA ALA A 76 -2.18 -9.77 -7.18
C ALA A 76 -2.33 -8.25 -7.38
N LEU A 77 -1.45 -7.65 -8.17
CA LEU A 77 -1.37 -6.20 -8.39
C LEU A 77 -1.99 -5.74 -9.70
N ALA A 78 -2.59 -6.62 -10.51
CA ALA A 78 -3.08 -6.29 -11.86
C ALA A 78 -4.02 -5.08 -11.92
N GLY A 79 -4.81 -4.82 -10.86
CA GLY A 79 -5.71 -3.67 -10.77
C GLY A 79 -5.11 -2.41 -10.12
N ILE A 80 -3.81 -2.42 -9.80
CA ILE A 80 -3.09 -1.33 -9.13
C ILE A 80 -1.85 -0.91 -9.93
N PHE A 81 -1.22 -1.86 -10.63
CA PHE A 81 0.09 -1.71 -11.22
C PHE A 81 0.13 -0.63 -12.31
N GLU A 82 1.04 0.33 -12.16
CA GLU A 82 1.26 1.43 -13.10
C GLU A 82 2.71 1.39 -13.61
N PRO A 83 2.97 0.87 -14.82
CA PRO A 83 4.33 0.66 -15.33
C PRO A 83 5.19 1.93 -15.41
N SER A 84 4.59 3.12 -15.52
CA SER A 84 5.33 4.39 -15.54
C SER A 84 6.04 4.73 -14.23
N ARG A 85 5.60 4.14 -13.11
CA ARG A 85 6.10 4.48 -11.77
C ARG A 85 6.25 3.26 -10.86
N MET A 86 6.10 2.04 -11.39
CA MET A 86 6.18 0.83 -10.59
C MET A 86 7.00 -0.26 -11.29
N GLU A 87 7.83 -0.94 -10.52
CA GLU A 87 8.60 -2.09 -10.97
C GLU A 87 8.41 -3.24 -9.99
N ILE A 88 8.15 -4.45 -10.50
CA ILE A 88 8.06 -5.67 -9.68
C ILE A 88 9.39 -6.42 -9.80
N MET A 89 10.00 -6.70 -8.65
CA MET A 89 11.32 -7.35 -8.58
C MET A 89 11.25 -8.63 -7.76
N GLU A 90 12.02 -9.63 -8.17
CA GLU A 90 12.23 -10.84 -7.37
C GLU A 90 13.10 -10.53 -6.16
N MET A 91 12.70 -11.02 -4.98
CA MET A 91 13.49 -10.89 -3.75
C MET A 91 13.16 -12.05 -2.80
N ASP A 92 14.18 -12.79 -2.37
CA ASP A 92 14.08 -13.92 -1.42
C ASP A 92 14.31 -13.50 0.04
#